data_AF-A0A6J7CQE3-F1
#
_entry.id   AF-A0A6J7CQE3-F1
#
_cell.length_a   1.000
_cell.length_b   1.000
_cell.length_c   1.000
_cell.angle_alpha   90.00
_cell.angle_beta   90.00
_cell.angle_gamma   90.00
#
_symmetry.space_group_name_H-M   'P 1'
#
loop_
_entity.id
_entity.type
_entity.pdbx_description
1 polymer ?
#
loop_
_entity_poly.entity_id
_entity_poly.type
_entity_poly.pdbx_seq_one_letter_code
_entity_poly.pdbx_strand_id
1 'polypeptide(L)'
;MPEETTKTTDCRICGGTADLAYPGTIDVAGSAAMAPSNHESRIYCDLFRCRDCGTVIQPSLPAGGDLHDLYRDMTDTSYLDEEAGRRATGDRLLDMIAKYKPGGRLLDVGCGHGLLLDQAKKAGYDTMGLELSSANAAHARDELGLDVREVGLEDFLDEQGFDVVVLADVIEHLTDPVSAIDHCKRLLAPGGVLCIVTPDPSARLARLARGNWWGFVPAHTFLLPRLTLAELLSATGLVISENKDLVRTFAFSYWINGLADRGFPFSILRPIGKSPLGRRMVSLPLGDEVVILAHNVAVQVTGKPLMTDRGGDLKVHVVLPAYNAAKTLPLVAKEIPADKADRGLVVDDHGPDDTVQVALDEGFDVLRHPKNRGYGANQKTCYSRAALDGADVVVMVHADNQYDPSLLAEMVQPIAEGRADCVIGSRMLDDRAISGGMPRWKWVGNKFLTWCENTAFRRDYSEYHTGYRAFSVDCLNKIAFLRNDDEFVFDQEIFAQLTASGARVVEIAIPTRYFLEASSVSFRTSVKYGLKTLRVLYRFRRDERKRDWAVLRPPAAKLRAERLSDPASRS
;
A
#
# COMPACT_ATOMS: atom_id res chain seq x y z
N MET A 1 -16.47 -4.78 -41.49
CA MET A 1 -15.70 -4.17 -40.39
C MET A 1 -14.75 -5.25 -39.89
N PRO A 2 -13.48 -5.28 -40.31
CA PRO A 2 -12.54 -6.22 -39.70
C PRO A 2 -12.44 -5.88 -38.21
N GLU A 3 -12.55 -6.87 -37.34
CA GLU A 3 -12.30 -6.74 -35.91
C GLU A 3 -10.88 -6.17 -35.74
N GLU A 4 -10.76 -4.95 -35.20
CA GLU A 4 -9.49 -4.45 -34.69
C GLU A 4 -9.06 -5.41 -33.58
N THR A 5 -8.11 -6.30 -33.89
CA THR A 5 -7.46 -7.15 -32.89
C THR A 5 -6.74 -6.22 -31.93
N THR A 6 -7.32 -6.05 -30.75
CA THR A 6 -6.77 -5.20 -29.70
C THR A 6 -5.45 -5.82 -29.26
N LYS A 7 -4.32 -5.12 -29.45
CA LYS A 7 -3.01 -5.61 -28.99
C LYS A 7 -3.07 -5.81 -27.46
N THR A 8 -2.69 -7.00 -27.00
CA THR A 8 -2.61 -7.35 -25.57
C THR A 8 -1.27 -7.98 -25.22
N THR A 9 -0.93 -7.96 -23.95
CA THR A 9 0.23 -8.65 -23.35
C THR A 9 -0.09 -9.08 -21.92
N ASP A 10 0.74 -9.93 -21.34
CA ASP A 10 0.62 -10.33 -19.93
C ASP A 10 1.23 -9.28 -19.00
N CYS A 11 0.56 -9.03 -17.87
CA CYS A 11 1.06 -8.14 -16.83
C CYS A 11 2.03 -8.89 -15.92
N ARG A 12 3.30 -8.47 -15.91
CA ARG A 12 4.35 -9.05 -15.06
C ARG A 12 4.18 -8.79 -13.56
N ILE A 13 3.20 -7.98 -13.14
CA ILE A 13 2.93 -7.70 -11.72
C ILE A 13 1.91 -8.68 -11.13
N CYS A 14 0.76 -8.85 -11.78
CA CYS A 14 -0.35 -9.64 -11.24
C CYS A 14 -0.74 -10.85 -12.11
N GLY A 15 -0.07 -11.07 -13.24
CA GLY A 15 -0.40 -12.14 -14.21
C GLY A 15 -1.67 -11.90 -15.04
N GLY A 16 -2.34 -10.75 -14.87
CA GLY A 16 -3.55 -10.41 -15.62
C GLY A 16 -3.26 -9.88 -17.03
N THR A 17 -4.29 -9.69 -17.86
CA THR A 17 -4.14 -9.15 -19.22
C THR A 17 -3.97 -7.63 -19.21
N ALA A 18 -3.04 -7.13 -20.01
CA ALA A 18 -2.84 -5.70 -20.27
C ALA A 18 -3.15 -5.35 -21.72
N ASP A 19 -3.91 -4.27 -21.91
CA ASP A 19 -4.32 -3.76 -23.22
C ASP A 19 -3.43 -2.60 -23.65
N LEU A 20 -3.17 -2.47 -24.96
CA LEU A 20 -2.53 -1.27 -25.49
C LEU A 20 -3.34 -0.03 -25.10
N ALA A 21 -2.74 0.85 -24.29
CA ALA A 21 -3.33 2.09 -23.83
C ALA A 21 -2.92 3.27 -24.72
N TYR A 22 -1.63 3.33 -25.09
CA TYR A 22 -1.09 4.33 -26.00
C TYR A 22 -0.08 3.68 -26.95
N PRO A 23 -0.22 3.87 -28.28
CA PRO A 23 0.81 3.44 -29.22
C PRO A 23 2.09 4.26 -29.00
N GLY A 24 3.23 3.58 -29.07
CA GLY A 24 4.56 4.18 -28.98
C GLY A 24 4.92 4.99 -30.20
N THR A 25 5.94 5.83 -30.06
CA THR A 25 6.55 6.62 -31.15
C THR A 25 7.96 6.14 -31.49
N ILE A 26 8.53 5.27 -30.65
CA ILE A 26 9.80 4.58 -30.85
C ILE A 26 9.61 3.09 -30.62
N ASP A 27 10.44 2.27 -31.28
CA ASP A 27 10.39 0.81 -31.13
C ASP A 27 11.25 0.31 -29.98
N VAL A 28 12.48 0.82 -29.85
CA VAL A 28 13.46 0.47 -28.79
C VAL A 28 14.19 1.73 -28.32
N ALA A 29 14.43 1.81 -27.01
CA ALA A 29 15.14 2.90 -26.37
C ALA A 29 16.66 2.60 -26.26
N GLY A 30 17.51 3.55 -26.65
CA GLY A 30 18.97 3.47 -26.45
C GLY A 30 19.42 4.06 -25.10
N SER A 31 20.73 4.08 -24.82
CA SER A 31 21.26 4.54 -23.52
C SER A 31 20.92 6.01 -23.20
N ALA A 32 20.93 6.90 -24.19
CA ALA A 32 20.50 8.29 -24.02
C ALA A 32 19.02 8.44 -23.60
N ALA A 33 18.19 7.45 -23.89
CA ALA A 33 16.79 7.42 -23.47
C ALA A 33 16.63 7.07 -21.98
N MET A 34 17.68 6.53 -21.35
CA MET A 34 17.71 6.18 -19.93
C MET A 34 18.12 7.35 -19.01
N ALA A 35 18.48 8.50 -19.60
CA ALA A 35 18.88 9.68 -18.84
C ALA A 35 17.70 10.22 -17.99
N PRO A 36 17.87 10.46 -16.67
CA PRO A 36 16.81 10.99 -15.82
C PRO A 36 16.27 12.35 -16.25
N SER A 37 17.06 13.16 -16.95
CA SER A 37 16.62 14.44 -17.52
C SER A 37 15.78 14.29 -18.80
N ASN A 38 15.70 13.09 -19.38
CA ASN A 38 14.94 12.84 -20.59
C ASN A 38 13.43 12.73 -20.31
N HIS A 39 12.78 13.87 -20.43
CA HIS A 39 11.32 13.98 -20.33
C HIS A 39 10.72 14.50 -21.63
N GLU A 40 11.19 14.02 -22.79
CA GLU A 40 10.57 14.42 -24.06
C GLU A 40 9.12 13.93 -24.16
N SER A 41 8.23 14.82 -24.59
CA SER A 41 6.80 14.52 -24.67
C SER A 41 6.52 13.52 -25.79
N ARG A 42 5.73 12.48 -25.50
CA ARG A 42 5.36 11.40 -26.43
C ARG A 42 6.55 10.62 -26.99
N ILE A 43 7.64 10.46 -26.24
CA ILE A 43 8.71 9.54 -26.62
C ILE A 43 8.69 8.34 -25.68
N TYR A 44 8.14 7.23 -26.17
CA TYR A 44 8.03 5.96 -25.44
C TYR A 44 7.67 4.82 -26.40
N CYS A 45 7.91 3.58 -25.97
CA CYS A 45 7.44 2.37 -26.64
C CYS A 45 5.94 2.15 -26.40
N ASP A 46 5.33 1.16 -27.05
CA ASP A 46 3.92 0.80 -26.80
C ASP A 46 3.63 0.65 -25.29
N LEU A 47 2.69 1.45 -24.77
CA LEU A 47 2.28 1.45 -23.36
C LEU A 47 1.04 0.57 -23.19
N PHE A 48 1.16 -0.48 -22.40
CA PHE A 48 0.06 -1.40 -22.08
C PHE A 48 -0.44 -1.18 -20.66
N ARG A 49 -1.74 -1.16 -20.44
CA ARG A 49 -2.36 -1.02 -19.11
C ARG A 49 -3.07 -2.30 -18.70
N CYS A 50 -2.67 -2.84 -17.54
CA CYS A 50 -3.32 -4.01 -16.95
C CYS A 50 -4.76 -3.73 -16.55
N ARG A 51 -5.68 -4.63 -16.92
CA ARG A 51 -7.10 -4.56 -16.55
C ARG A 51 -7.33 -4.76 -15.05
N ASP A 52 -6.47 -5.52 -14.39
CA ASP A 52 -6.63 -5.92 -13.00
C ASP A 52 -5.91 -4.97 -12.04
N CYS A 53 -4.58 -4.92 -12.07
CA CYS A 53 -3.82 -4.06 -11.15
C CYS A 53 -3.65 -2.62 -11.65
N GLY A 54 -4.06 -2.29 -12.88
CA GLY A 54 -3.96 -0.94 -13.44
C GLY A 54 -2.55 -0.47 -13.81
N THR A 55 -1.52 -1.29 -13.54
CA THR A 55 -0.12 -1.05 -13.90
C THR A 55 0.02 -0.77 -15.39
N VAL A 56 0.82 0.23 -15.73
CA VAL A 56 1.23 0.49 -17.11
C VAL A 56 2.62 -0.12 -17.32
N ILE A 57 2.83 -0.81 -18.44
CA ILE A 57 4.08 -1.51 -18.76
C ILE A 57 4.53 -1.19 -20.19
N GLN A 58 5.84 -1.22 -20.41
CA GLN A 58 6.47 -1.12 -21.73
C GLN A 58 7.23 -2.42 -22.05
N PRO A 59 6.56 -3.43 -22.63
CA PRO A 59 7.15 -4.76 -22.84
C PRO A 59 8.24 -4.77 -23.92
N SER A 60 8.30 -3.75 -24.79
CA SER A 60 9.32 -3.65 -25.84
C SER A 60 10.68 -3.18 -25.33
N LEU A 61 10.76 -2.69 -24.09
CA LEU A 61 12.04 -2.29 -23.50
C LEU A 61 12.88 -3.52 -23.13
N PRO A 62 14.21 -3.44 -23.27
CA PRO A 62 15.11 -4.49 -22.78
C PRO A 62 14.91 -4.77 -21.29
N ALA A 63 15.29 -5.97 -20.87
CA ALA A 63 15.14 -6.45 -19.51
C ALA A 63 16.42 -7.15 -19.06
N GLY A 64 16.65 -7.23 -17.74
CA GLY A 64 17.82 -7.90 -17.18
C GLY A 64 19.14 -7.24 -17.61
N GLY A 65 20.13 -8.05 -17.97
CA GLY A 65 21.49 -7.58 -18.31
C GLY A 65 21.53 -6.53 -19.42
N ASP A 66 20.73 -6.69 -20.47
CA ASP A 66 20.68 -5.72 -21.58
C ASP A 66 20.21 -4.33 -21.11
N LEU A 67 19.26 -4.29 -20.16
CA LEU A 67 18.82 -3.03 -19.55
C LEU A 67 19.92 -2.43 -18.67
N HIS A 68 20.66 -3.26 -17.93
CA HIS A 68 21.78 -2.81 -17.10
C HIS A 68 22.89 -2.19 -17.94
N ASP A 69 23.19 -2.78 -19.09
CA ASP A 69 24.20 -2.24 -20.02
C ASP A 69 23.77 -0.87 -20.56
N LEU A 70 22.48 -0.67 -20.88
CA LEU A 70 21.95 0.64 -21.27
C LEU A 70 22.11 1.70 -20.18
N TYR A 71 21.91 1.34 -18.90
CA TYR A 71 22.16 2.25 -17.77
C TYR A 71 23.66 2.50 -17.54
N ARG A 72 24.48 1.46 -17.67
CA ARG A 72 25.95 1.56 -17.49
C ARG A 72 26.57 2.56 -18.45
N ASP A 73 26.09 2.57 -19.70
CA ASP A 73 26.53 3.44 -20.78
C ASP A 73 25.79 4.78 -20.84
N MET A 74 24.84 5.02 -19.94
CA MET A 74 24.05 6.26 -19.90
C MET A 74 24.87 7.43 -19.36
N THR A 75 24.72 8.59 -20.00
CA THR A 75 25.25 9.88 -19.56
C THR A 75 24.15 10.94 -19.54
N ASP A 76 24.13 11.80 -18.52
CA ASP A 76 23.15 12.88 -18.39
C ASP A 76 23.83 14.21 -18.02
N THR A 77 24.13 15.03 -19.04
CA THR A 77 24.85 16.29 -18.86
C THR A 77 23.98 17.43 -18.35
N SER A 78 22.65 17.32 -18.42
CA SER A 78 21.72 18.37 -17.99
C SER A 78 21.12 18.11 -16.60
N TYR A 79 21.37 16.94 -16.01
CA TYR A 79 20.88 16.60 -14.66
C TYR A 79 21.20 17.67 -13.61
N LEU A 80 22.43 18.20 -13.65
CA LEU A 80 22.96 19.17 -12.69
C LEU A 80 22.45 20.61 -12.93
N ASP A 81 21.78 20.89 -14.05
CA ASP A 81 21.20 22.23 -14.32
C ASP A 81 20.16 22.63 -13.25
N GLU A 82 19.49 21.64 -12.67
CA GLU A 82 18.47 21.81 -11.61
C GLU A 82 18.96 21.31 -10.24
N GLU A 83 20.28 21.26 -10.00
CA GLU A 83 20.88 20.73 -8.76
C GLU A 83 20.24 21.31 -7.49
N ALA A 84 20.09 22.64 -7.40
CA ALA A 84 19.52 23.31 -6.23
C ALA A 84 18.07 22.85 -5.94
N GLY A 85 17.27 22.66 -6.99
CA GLY A 85 15.90 22.16 -6.88
C GLY A 85 15.87 20.71 -6.43
N ARG A 86 16.71 19.86 -7.03
CA ARG A 86 16.83 18.44 -6.69
C ARG A 86 17.27 18.22 -5.25
N ARG A 87 18.29 18.96 -4.79
CA ARG A 87 18.73 18.96 -3.39
C ARG A 87 17.61 19.39 -2.44
N ALA A 88 16.89 20.47 -2.76
CA ALA A 88 15.76 20.91 -1.94
C ALA A 88 14.60 19.89 -1.92
N THR A 89 14.41 19.10 -2.99
CA THR A 89 13.50 17.95 -2.96
C THR A 89 14.04 16.82 -2.09
N GLY A 90 15.34 16.52 -2.18
CA GLY A 90 16.01 15.54 -1.32
C GLY A 90 15.91 15.88 0.17
N ASP A 91 16.16 17.13 0.55
CA ASP A 91 16.03 17.61 1.92
C ASP A 91 14.61 17.37 2.47
N ARG A 92 13.57 17.59 1.66
CA ARG A 92 12.17 17.32 2.06
C ARG A 92 11.89 15.84 2.26
N LEU A 93 12.50 14.96 1.45
CA LEU A 93 12.39 13.52 1.64
C LEU A 93 13.08 13.10 2.94
N LEU A 94 14.28 13.62 3.20
CA LEU A 94 15.03 13.38 4.42
C LEU A 94 14.28 13.91 5.66
N ASP A 95 13.64 15.08 5.58
CA ASP A 95 12.77 15.60 6.64
C ASP A 95 11.57 14.69 6.95
N MET A 96 11.03 14.03 5.92
CA MET A 96 9.95 13.05 6.10
C MET A 96 10.46 11.77 6.75
N ILE A 97 11.62 11.27 6.32
CA ILE A 97 12.27 10.08 6.88
C ILE A 97 12.68 10.32 8.34
N ALA A 98 13.28 11.48 8.63
CA ALA A 98 13.83 11.84 9.93
C ALA A 98 12.78 11.87 11.07
N LYS A 99 11.49 12.02 10.74
CA LYS A 99 10.38 11.88 11.69
C LYS A 99 10.30 10.49 12.32
N TYR A 100 10.79 9.48 11.62
CA TYR A 100 10.76 8.09 12.05
C TYR A 100 12.16 7.52 12.32
N LYS A 101 13.14 7.92 11.52
CA LYS A 101 14.54 7.51 11.62
C LYS A 101 15.44 8.71 11.36
N PRO A 102 15.82 9.50 12.39
CA PRO A 102 16.62 10.72 12.23
C PRO A 102 18.11 10.48 11.94
N GLY A 103 18.56 9.22 11.95
CA GLY A 103 19.94 8.82 11.68
C GLY A 103 20.03 7.30 11.52
N GLY A 104 21.25 6.80 11.33
CA GLY A 104 21.53 5.38 11.08
C GLY A 104 22.16 5.14 9.72
N ARG A 105 22.19 3.88 9.28
CA ARG A 105 22.71 3.50 7.96
C ARG A 105 21.64 3.77 6.88
N LEU A 106 22.01 4.52 5.85
CA LEU A 106 21.14 4.87 4.73
C LEU A 106 21.70 4.33 3.41
N LEU A 107 20.89 3.54 2.71
CA LEU A 107 21.14 3.09 1.34
C LEU A 107 20.32 3.93 0.36
N ASP A 108 20.98 4.58 -0.61
CA ASP A 108 20.33 5.23 -1.75
C ASP A 108 20.51 4.35 -2.99
N VAL A 109 19.44 3.69 -3.42
CA VAL A 109 19.44 2.80 -4.58
C VAL A 109 19.17 3.65 -5.82
N GLY A 110 20.04 3.58 -6.82
CA GLY A 110 20.01 4.44 -8.00
C GLY A 110 20.35 5.89 -7.64
N CYS A 111 21.44 6.10 -6.90
CA CYS A 111 21.77 7.41 -6.33
C CYS A 111 22.14 8.47 -7.39
N GLY A 112 22.31 8.10 -8.66
CA GLY A 112 22.66 9.00 -9.75
C GLY A 112 23.94 9.77 -9.46
N HIS A 113 23.89 11.09 -9.62
CA HIS A 113 25.01 11.99 -9.30
C HIS A 113 25.25 12.15 -7.77
N GLY A 114 24.55 11.41 -6.91
CA GLY A 114 24.77 11.40 -5.46
C GLY A 114 24.22 12.62 -4.71
N LEU A 115 23.37 13.45 -5.34
CA LEU A 115 22.87 14.68 -4.71
C LEU A 115 22.03 14.42 -3.44
N LEU A 116 21.18 13.39 -3.46
CA LEU A 116 20.38 12.97 -2.30
C LEU A 116 21.26 12.33 -1.22
N LEU A 117 22.13 11.41 -1.63
CA LEU A 117 23.11 10.74 -0.78
C LEU A 117 24.03 11.73 -0.04
N ASP A 118 24.48 12.79 -0.72
CA ASP A 118 25.25 13.88 -0.11
C ASP A 118 24.43 14.68 0.91
N GLN A 119 23.15 14.97 0.64
CA GLN A 119 22.28 15.60 1.65
C GLN A 119 22.05 14.69 2.86
N ALA A 120 21.91 13.38 2.66
CA ALA A 120 21.81 12.42 3.74
C ALA A 120 23.10 12.41 4.60
N LYS A 121 24.27 12.41 3.96
CA LYS A 121 25.56 12.49 4.67
C LYS A 121 25.67 13.78 5.50
N LYS A 122 25.26 14.92 4.94
CA LYS A 122 25.20 16.22 5.64
C LYS A 122 24.20 16.22 6.80
N ALA A 123 23.11 15.47 6.68
CA ALA A 123 22.14 15.25 7.75
C ALA A 123 22.62 14.27 8.83
N GLY A 124 23.80 13.64 8.65
CA GLY A 124 24.44 12.79 9.66
C GLY A 124 24.19 11.29 9.53
N TYR A 125 23.66 10.82 8.39
CA TYR A 125 23.54 9.39 8.11
C TYR A 125 24.88 8.76 7.73
N ASP A 126 25.03 7.47 8.02
CA ASP A 126 26.09 6.64 7.44
C ASP A 126 25.61 6.13 6.07
N THR A 127 26.15 6.72 5.00
CA THR A 127 25.55 6.66 3.66
C THR A 127 26.29 5.72 2.71
N MET A 128 25.54 4.91 1.98
CA MET A 128 26.01 4.10 0.85
C MET A 128 25.08 4.26 -0.35
N GLY A 129 25.64 4.34 -1.55
CA GLY A 129 24.88 4.43 -2.81
C GLY A 129 25.08 3.22 -3.72
N LEU A 130 24.03 2.84 -4.45
CA LEU A 130 24.13 1.92 -5.60
C LEU A 130 23.82 2.70 -6.87
N GLU A 131 24.66 2.61 -7.91
CA GLU A 131 24.43 3.30 -9.18
C GLU A 131 25.02 2.50 -10.35
N LEU A 132 24.22 2.25 -11.39
CA LEU A 132 24.66 1.47 -12.55
C LEU A 132 25.49 2.29 -13.55
N SER A 133 25.16 3.57 -13.75
CA SER A 133 25.89 4.45 -14.66
C SER A 133 27.29 4.74 -14.13
N SER A 134 28.29 4.32 -14.90
CA SER A 134 29.70 4.50 -14.54
C SER A 134 30.05 6.00 -14.40
N ALA A 135 29.45 6.84 -15.25
CA ALA A 135 29.67 8.29 -15.23
C ALA A 135 29.07 8.95 -13.98
N ASN A 136 27.83 8.59 -13.63
CA ASN A 136 27.16 9.13 -12.44
C ASN A 136 27.82 8.65 -11.15
N ALA A 137 28.19 7.36 -11.08
CA ALA A 137 28.91 6.80 -9.94
C ALA A 137 30.28 7.45 -9.76
N ALA A 138 31.02 7.70 -10.86
CA ALA A 138 32.28 8.44 -10.81
C ALA A 138 32.09 9.86 -10.26
N HIS A 139 31.09 10.61 -10.74
CA HIS A 139 30.78 11.93 -10.18
C HIS A 139 30.51 11.89 -8.66
N ALA A 140 29.66 10.95 -8.20
CA ALA A 140 29.34 10.82 -6.78
C ALA A 140 30.56 10.47 -5.90
N ARG A 141 31.48 9.64 -6.40
CA ARG A 141 32.72 9.28 -5.69
C ARG A 141 33.76 10.39 -5.72
N ASP A 142 34.05 10.89 -6.92
CA ASP A 142 35.22 11.73 -7.17
C ASP A 142 34.97 13.20 -6.80
N GLU A 143 33.76 13.70 -7.07
CA GLU A 143 33.40 15.11 -6.80
C GLU A 143 32.76 15.31 -5.43
N LEU A 144 32.00 14.33 -4.93
CA LEU A 144 31.28 14.43 -3.64
C LEU A 144 31.89 13.58 -2.51
N GLY A 145 32.84 12.69 -2.81
CA GLY A 145 33.49 11.85 -1.80
C GLY A 145 32.53 10.87 -1.09
N LEU A 146 31.61 10.26 -1.84
CA LEU A 146 30.59 9.34 -1.34
C LEU A 146 31.01 7.86 -1.54
N ASP A 147 30.51 6.96 -0.70
CA ASP A 147 30.65 5.50 -0.90
C ASP A 147 29.57 5.03 -1.89
N VAL A 148 29.95 4.78 -3.14
CA VAL A 148 29.04 4.36 -4.21
C VAL A 148 29.57 3.12 -4.92
N ARG A 149 28.71 2.11 -5.02
CA ARG A 149 29.00 0.83 -5.67
C ARG A 149 28.27 0.70 -7.00
N GLU A 150 29.00 0.24 -8.02
CA GLU A 150 28.44 -0.02 -9.35
C GLU A 150 27.82 -1.41 -9.45
N VAL A 151 26.67 -1.58 -8.79
CA VAL A 151 25.96 -2.86 -8.69
C VAL A 151 24.44 -2.64 -8.72
N GLY A 152 23.71 -3.58 -9.32
CA GLY A 152 22.26 -3.60 -9.28
C GLY A 152 21.73 -3.95 -7.89
N LEU A 153 20.48 -3.56 -7.60
CA LEU A 153 19.85 -3.86 -6.31
C LEU A 153 19.73 -5.38 -6.08
N GLU A 154 19.43 -6.14 -7.13
CA GLU A 154 19.25 -7.59 -7.06
C GLU A 154 20.52 -8.36 -6.68
N ASP A 155 21.68 -7.83 -7.04
CA ASP A 155 23.00 -8.45 -6.82
C ASP A 155 23.68 -7.95 -5.54
N PHE A 156 23.15 -6.90 -4.93
CA PHE A 156 23.69 -6.33 -3.71
C PHE A 156 23.26 -7.14 -2.48
N LEU A 157 24.19 -7.39 -1.56
CA LEU A 157 23.93 -8.08 -0.31
C LEU A 157 24.59 -7.30 0.83
N ASP A 158 23.88 -7.19 1.95
CA ASP A 158 24.39 -6.60 3.18
C ASP A 158 23.84 -7.39 4.37
N GLU A 159 24.72 -7.85 5.25
CA GLU A 159 24.35 -8.66 6.42
C GLU A 159 23.99 -7.79 7.65
N GLN A 160 24.43 -6.53 7.66
CA GLN A 160 24.25 -5.62 8.79
C GLN A 160 22.87 -4.95 8.79
N GLY A 161 22.27 -4.78 7.61
CA GLY A 161 20.99 -4.12 7.41
C GLY A 161 21.07 -2.59 7.48
N PHE A 162 20.10 -1.92 6.86
CA PHE A 162 19.98 -0.47 6.78
C PHE A 162 18.78 0.03 7.60
N ASP A 163 18.97 1.16 8.29
CA ASP A 163 17.88 1.86 8.96
C ASP A 163 16.96 2.57 7.96
N VAL A 164 17.52 2.98 6.83
CA VAL A 164 16.81 3.64 5.73
C VAL A 164 17.26 3.08 4.39
N VAL A 165 16.30 2.72 3.54
CA VAL A 165 16.53 2.39 2.13
C VAL A 165 15.69 3.34 1.28
N VAL A 166 16.29 4.03 0.31
CA VAL A 166 15.61 4.98 -0.57
C VAL A 166 15.67 4.50 -2.01
N LEU A 167 14.51 4.45 -2.67
CA LEU A 167 14.35 4.28 -4.11
C LEU A 167 13.64 5.53 -4.63
N ALA A 168 14.42 6.54 -5.05
CA ALA A 168 13.88 7.77 -5.58
C ALA A 168 13.93 7.78 -7.11
N ASP A 169 12.77 7.63 -7.76
CA ASP A 169 12.65 7.52 -9.21
C ASP A 169 13.42 6.30 -9.77
N VAL A 170 13.25 5.14 -9.11
CA VAL A 170 13.98 3.91 -9.44
C VAL A 170 13.07 2.72 -9.68
N ILE A 171 12.02 2.54 -8.88
CA ILE A 171 11.19 1.33 -8.93
C ILE A 171 10.52 1.13 -10.31
N GLU A 172 10.21 2.22 -11.01
CA GLU A 172 9.65 2.26 -12.36
C GLU A 172 10.66 1.86 -13.46
N HIS A 173 11.95 1.84 -13.13
CA HIS A 173 13.04 1.45 -14.03
C HIS A 173 13.45 -0.02 -13.88
N LEU A 174 13.00 -0.71 -12.83
CA LEU A 174 13.41 -2.08 -12.52
C LEU A 174 12.64 -3.14 -13.33
N THR A 175 13.33 -4.22 -13.71
CA THR A 175 12.73 -5.33 -14.47
C THR A 175 11.69 -6.12 -13.67
N ASP A 176 11.86 -6.21 -12.35
CA ASP A 176 10.95 -6.88 -11.42
C ASP A 176 10.78 -6.06 -10.13
N PRO A 177 9.82 -5.10 -10.10
CA PRO A 177 9.63 -4.26 -8.94
C PRO A 177 9.07 -5.03 -7.72
N VAL A 178 8.47 -6.21 -7.91
CA VAL A 178 7.95 -7.01 -6.79
C VAL A 178 9.12 -7.64 -6.04
N SER A 179 10.02 -8.30 -6.76
CA SER A 179 11.25 -8.86 -6.17
C SER A 179 12.14 -7.77 -5.56
N ALA A 180 12.17 -6.58 -6.15
CA ALA A 180 12.89 -5.42 -5.61
C ALA A 180 12.34 -4.97 -4.25
N ILE A 181 11.00 -4.91 -4.08
CA ILE A 181 10.38 -4.59 -2.78
C ILE A 181 10.76 -5.64 -1.74
N ASP A 182 10.69 -6.93 -2.09
CA ASP A 182 11.08 -8.03 -1.20
C ASP A 182 12.57 -7.97 -0.84
N HIS A 183 13.43 -7.60 -1.78
CA HIS A 183 14.85 -7.41 -1.55
C HIS A 183 15.12 -6.23 -0.61
N CYS A 184 14.50 -5.07 -0.85
CA CYS A 184 14.59 -3.92 0.04
C CYS A 184 14.15 -4.27 1.47
N LYS A 185 13.07 -5.03 1.63
CA LYS A 185 12.61 -5.49 2.94
C LYS A 185 13.68 -6.33 3.66
N ARG A 186 14.43 -7.19 2.95
CA ARG A 186 15.53 -7.99 3.53
C ARG A 186 16.73 -7.13 3.93
N LEU A 187 17.01 -6.07 3.16
CA LEU A 187 18.06 -5.11 3.50
C LEU A 187 17.70 -4.20 4.67
N LEU A 188 16.42 -4.06 5.02
CA LEU A 188 16.00 -3.24 6.16
C LEU A 188 16.29 -3.93 7.50
N ALA A 189 16.98 -3.22 8.38
CA ALA A 189 17.05 -3.56 9.79
C ALA A 189 15.63 -3.57 10.42
N PRO A 190 15.41 -4.27 11.54
CA PRO A 190 14.15 -4.22 12.29
C PRO A 190 13.76 -2.77 12.63
N GLY A 191 12.54 -2.39 12.27
CA GLY A 191 12.02 -1.04 12.41
C GLY A 191 12.54 -0.04 11.37
N GLY A 192 13.36 -0.47 10.40
CA GLY A 192 13.87 0.38 9.32
C GLY A 192 12.78 0.87 8.36
N VAL A 193 13.12 1.90 7.58
CA VAL A 193 12.19 2.63 6.69
C VAL A 193 12.62 2.48 5.23
N LEU A 194 11.72 1.98 4.39
CA LEU A 194 11.79 2.04 2.95
C LEU A 194 11.06 3.30 2.45
N CYS A 195 11.77 4.17 1.75
CA CYS A 195 11.22 5.34 1.07
C CYS A 195 11.18 5.08 -0.44
N ILE A 196 9.99 5.07 -1.04
CA ILE A 196 9.82 4.96 -2.49
C ILE A 196 9.22 6.26 -3.02
N VAL A 197 9.84 6.81 -4.06
CA VAL A 197 9.31 7.93 -4.85
C VAL A 197 9.15 7.44 -6.29
N THR A 198 7.96 7.63 -6.87
CA THR A 198 7.66 7.16 -8.23
C THR A 198 6.44 7.88 -8.83
N PRO A 199 6.30 7.96 -10.16
CA PRO A 199 5.10 8.49 -10.82
C PRO A 199 3.86 7.61 -10.62
N ASP A 200 2.68 8.24 -10.48
CA ASP A 200 1.38 7.58 -10.34
C ASP A 200 0.53 7.67 -11.63
N PRO A 201 0.44 6.60 -12.45
CA PRO A 201 -0.34 6.59 -13.69
C PRO A 201 -1.86 6.61 -13.45
N SER A 202 -2.32 6.56 -12.20
CA SER A 202 -3.73 6.69 -11.82
C SER A 202 -4.12 8.12 -11.43
N ALA A 203 -3.15 9.03 -11.33
CA ALA A 203 -3.35 10.42 -10.98
C ALA A 203 -4.28 11.14 -11.95
N ARG A 204 -5.00 12.14 -11.44
CA ARG A 204 -5.94 12.92 -12.27
C ARG A 204 -5.23 13.64 -13.41
N LEU A 205 -4.02 14.14 -13.15
CA LEU A 205 -3.22 14.83 -14.15
C LEU A 205 -2.76 13.87 -15.26
N ALA A 206 -2.29 12.67 -14.91
CA ALA A 206 -1.97 11.60 -15.86
C ALA A 206 -3.17 11.25 -16.76
N ARG A 207 -4.36 11.09 -16.15
CA ARG A 207 -5.60 10.79 -16.89
C ARG A 207 -6.04 11.91 -17.82
N LEU A 208 -5.82 13.17 -17.44
CA LEU A 208 -6.14 14.34 -18.26
C LEU A 208 -5.15 14.50 -19.40
N ALA A 209 -3.86 14.34 -19.12
CA ALA A 209 -2.78 14.49 -20.10
C ALA A 209 -2.72 13.32 -21.11
N ARG A 210 -3.28 12.14 -20.76
CA ARG A 210 -3.27 10.93 -21.61
C ARG A 210 -1.83 10.59 -22.02
N GLY A 211 -1.59 10.24 -23.29
CA GLY A 211 -0.24 9.98 -23.81
C GLY A 211 0.73 11.17 -23.78
N ASN A 212 0.30 12.37 -23.37
CA ASN A 212 1.21 13.52 -23.18
C ASN A 212 1.75 13.64 -21.74
N TRP A 213 1.40 12.73 -20.85
CA TRP A 213 1.80 12.81 -19.44
C TRP A 213 3.33 12.66 -19.30
N TRP A 214 3.98 13.52 -18.50
CA TRP A 214 5.45 13.48 -18.31
C TRP A 214 5.94 12.21 -17.64
N GLY A 215 5.09 11.46 -16.93
CA GLY A 215 5.47 10.19 -16.35
C GLY A 215 5.62 9.07 -17.38
N PHE A 216 5.20 9.29 -18.63
CA PHE A 216 5.45 8.36 -19.74
C PHE A 216 6.74 8.75 -20.46
N VAL A 217 7.83 8.05 -20.12
CA VAL A 217 9.17 8.23 -20.68
C VAL A 217 9.72 6.88 -21.13
N PRO A 218 10.73 6.85 -22.00
CA PRO A 218 11.18 5.61 -22.63
C PRO A 218 11.98 4.70 -21.67
N ALA A 219 12.35 5.18 -20.48
CA ALA A 219 13.06 4.41 -19.46
C ALA A 219 12.13 3.67 -18.47
N HIS A 220 10.85 4.06 -18.35
CA HIS A 220 9.93 3.50 -17.37
C HIS A 220 9.38 2.14 -17.82
N THR A 221 10.01 1.06 -17.39
CA THR A 221 9.56 -0.31 -17.68
C THR A 221 8.20 -0.63 -17.05
N PHE A 222 7.91 -0.05 -15.87
CA PHE A 222 6.65 -0.16 -15.15
C PHE A 222 6.21 1.17 -14.56
N LEU A 223 4.90 1.40 -14.49
CA LEU A 223 4.31 2.48 -13.70
C LEU A 223 3.21 1.88 -12.84
N LEU A 224 3.44 1.88 -11.52
CA LEU A 224 2.56 1.27 -10.54
C LEU A 224 1.56 2.32 -10.03
N PRO A 225 0.23 2.14 -10.20
CA PRO A 225 -0.76 2.97 -9.55
C PRO A 225 -0.52 3.04 -8.04
N ARG A 226 -0.74 4.20 -7.44
CA ARG A 226 -0.53 4.43 -6.00
C ARG A 226 -1.16 3.37 -5.09
N LEU A 227 -2.39 2.93 -5.39
CA LEU A 227 -3.07 1.89 -4.61
C LEU A 227 -2.45 0.50 -4.81
N THR A 228 -1.96 0.22 -6.02
CA THR A 228 -1.28 -1.03 -6.36
C THR A 228 0.09 -1.11 -5.68
N LEU A 229 0.87 -0.03 -5.70
CA LEU A 229 2.14 0.02 -4.97
C LEU A 229 1.94 -0.16 -3.45
N ALA A 230 0.95 0.51 -2.87
CA ALA A 230 0.63 0.36 -1.46
C ALA A 230 0.19 -1.07 -1.09
N GLU A 231 -0.55 -1.73 -1.98
CA GLU A 231 -0.92 -3.13 -1.85
C GLU A 231 0.31 -4.05 -1.91
N LEU A 232 1.20 -3.89 -2.90
CA LEU A 232 2.42 -4.71 -3.02
C LEU A 232 3.28 -4.58 -1.76
N LEU A 233 3.50 -3.36 -1.27
CA LEU A 233 4.24 -3.11 -0.03
C LEU A 233 3.60 -3.80 1.17
N SER A 234 2.28 -3.60 1.37
CA SER A 234 1.57 -4.18 2.51
C SER A 234 1.52 -5.72 2.46
N ALA A 235 1.46 -6.30 1.26
CA ALA A 235 1.45 -7.75 1.06
C ALA A 235 2.77 -8.41 1.46
N THR A 236 3.89 -7.68 1.44
CA THR A 236 5.16 -8.18 2.01
C THR A 236 5.19 -8.12 3.54
N GLY A 237 4.21 -7.48 4.18
CA GLY A 237 4.16 -7.25 5.62
C GLY A 237 4.82 -5.94 6.08
N LEU A 238 5.23 -5.07 5.16
CA LEU A 238 5.67 -3.71 5.50
C LEU A 238 4.46 -2.85 5.92
N VAL A 239 4.67 -1.95 6.89
CA VAL A 239 3.63 -1.06 7.41
C VAL A 239 3.82 0.36 6.86
N ILE A 240 2.88 0.82 6.05
CA ILE A 240 2.96 2.16 5.43
C ILE A 240 2.67 3.26 6.45
N SER A 241 3.61 4.15 6.69
CA SER A 241 3.42 5.34 7.52
C SER A 241 2.99 6.55 6.70
N GLU A 242 3.56 6.76 5.52
CA GLU A 242 3.26 7.90 4.65
C GLU A 242 2.89 7.38 3.27
N ASN A 243 1.88 7.97 2.67
CA ASN A 243 1.51 7.79 1.28
C ASN A 243 0.96 9.13 0.80
N LYS A 244 1.83 9.97 0.23
CA LYS A 244 1.57 11.40 -0.03
C LYS A 244 1.98 11.79 -1.43
N ASP A 245 1.42 12.88 -1.92
CA ASP A 245 1.86 13.49 -3.17
C ASP A 245 3.26 14.07 -2.96
N LEU A 246 4.18 13.80 -3.88
CA LEU A 246 5.52 14.36 -3.85
C LEU A 246 5.47 15.87 -4.13
N VAL A 247 6.35 16.61 -3.46
CA VAL A 247 6.59 18.04 -3.75
C VAL A 247 7.95 18.17 -4.45
N ARG A 248 7.93 18.42 -5.75
CA ARG A 248 9.13 18.70 -6.54
C ARG A 248 9.50 20.17 -6.44
N THR A 249 10.80 20.47 -6.41
CA THR A 249 11.32 21.84 -6.48
C THR A 249 12.19 21.96 -7.72
N PHE A 250 11.83 22.90 -8.60
CA PHE A 250 12.58 23.23 -9.81
C PHE A 250 12.54 24.74 -10.05
N ALA A 251 13.38 25.22 -10.95
CA ALA A 251 13.30 26.58 -11.45
C ALA A 251 11.91 26.88 -12.05
N PHE A 252 11.43 28.11 -11.87
CA PHE A 252 10.15 28.54 -12.46
C PHE A 252 10.13 28.38 -14.00
N SER A 253 11.28 28.57 -14.67
CA SER A 253 11.43 28.30 -16.11
C SER A 253 11.20 26.84 -16.47
N TYR A 254 11.66 25.90 -15.65
CA TYR A 254 11.45 24.46 -15.86
C TYR A 254 9.96 24.14 -15.87
N TRP A 255 9.22 24.66 -14.87
CA TRP A 255 7.77 24.47 -14.78
C TRP A 255 7.01 25.01 -16.00
N ILE A 256 7.31 26.24 -16.42
CA ILE A 256 6.66 26.85 -17.57
C ILE A 256 6.93 26.05 -18.85
N ASN A 257 8.20 25.69 -19.08
CA ASN A 257 8.58 24.95 -20.29
C ASN A 257 7.92 23.57 -20.31
N GLY A 258 8.06 22.80 -19.23
CA GLY A 258 7.52 21.45 -19.12
C GLY A 258 6.00 21.38 -19.30
N LEU A 259 5.25 22.34 -18.74
CA LEU A 259 3.80 22.45 -18.94
C LEU A 259 3.44 22.86 -20.37
N ALA A 260 4.18 23.82 -20.94
CA ALA A 260 3.93 24.29 -22.31
C ALA A 260 4.20 23.19 -23.36
N ASP A 261 5.27 22.41 -23.21
CA ASP A 261 5.62 21.30 -24.11
C ASP A 261 4.59 20.17 -24.11
N ARG A 262 3.69 20.16 -23.12
CA ARG A 262 2.65 19.13 -22.94
C ARG A 262 1.24 19.64 -23.22
N GLY A 263 1.15 20.79 -23.89
CA GLY A 263 -0.11 21.33 -24.39
C GLY A 263 -0.94 22.09 -23.37
N PHE A 264 -0.40 22.39 -22.18
CA PHE A 264 -1.04 23.32 -21.26
C PHE A 264 -0.83 24.78 -21.72
N PRO A 265 -1.78 25.70 -21.44
CA PRO A 265 -1.77 27.07 -21.98
C PRO A 265 -0.74 28.01 -21.30
N PHE A 266 0.46 27.51 -20.98
CA PHE A 266 1.54 28.25 -20.33
C PHE A 266 2.61 28.74 -21.30
N SER A 267 2.49 28.45 -22.60
CA SER A 267 3.44 28.91 -23.64
C SER A 267 3.61 30.44 -23.67
N ILE A 268 2.55 31.19 -23.34
CA ILE A 268 2.56 32.65 -23.24
C ILE A 268 3.49 33.18 -22.14
N LEU A 269 3.83 32.36 -21.14
CA LEU A 269 4.70 32.72 -20.02
C LEU A 269 6.18 32.41 -20.28
N ARG A 270 6.54 31.74 -21.38
CA ARG A 270 7.94 31.40 -21.71
C ARG A 270 8.92 32.59 -21.66
N PRO A 271 8.56 33.82 -22.10
CA PRO A 271 9.46 34.97 -21.98
C PRO A 271 9.84 35.30 -20.53
N ILE A 272 8.96 35.03 -19.55
CA ILE A 272 9.20 35.26 -18.12
C ILE A 272 10.30 34.34 -17.59
N GLY A 273 10.43 33.12 -18.16
CA GLY A 273 11.50 32.17 -17.82
C GLY A 273 12.91 32.68 -18.07
N LYS A 274 13.10 33.68 -18.95
CA LYS A 274 14.40 34.31 -19.23
C LYS A 274 14.77 35.42 -18.23
N SER A 275 13.85 35.79 -17.33
CA SER A 275 14.07 36.82 -16.31
C SER A 275 14.66 36.23 -15.01
N PRO A 276 15.13 37.06 -14.06
CA PRO A 276 15.51 36.59 -12.72
C PRO A 276 14.39 35.83 -12.00
N LEU A 277 13.12 36.11 -12.33
CA LEU A 277 11.98 35.37 -11.79
C LEU A 277 11.97 33.91 -12.28
N GLY A 278 12.43 33.65 -13.51
CA GLY A 278 12.55 32.30 -14.08
C GLY A 278 13.49 31.38 -13.29
N ARG A 279 14.53 31.95 -12.67
CA ARG A 279 15.50 31.21 -11.84
C ARG A 279 15.05 30.98 -10.40
N ARG A 280 13.91 31.53 -9.99
CA ARG A 280 13.40 31.27 -8.63
C ARG A 280 12.95 29.83 -8.51
N MET A 281 13.37 29.18 -7.43
CA MET A 281 12.92 27.84 -7.08
C MET A 281 11.45 27.88 -6.66
N VAL A 282 10.64 27.02 -7.26
CA VAL A 282 9.22 26.88 -6.96
C VAL A 282 8.93 25.42 -6.65
N SER A 283 8.29 25.19 -5.52
CA SER A 283 7.91 23.86 -5.04
C SER A 283 6.44 23.60 -5.31
N LEU A 284 6.12 22.55 -6.08
CA LEU A 284 4.74 22.22 -6.47
C LEU A 284 4.44 20.74 -6.25
N PRO A 285 3.30 20.39 -5.62
CA PRO A 285 2.73 19.05 -5.68
C PRO A 285 1.78 18.93 -6.87
N LEU A 286 2.25 18.35 -7.96
CA LEU A 286 1.41 18.16 -9.16
C LEU A 286 0.38 17.02 -8.96
N GLY A 287 0.57 16.21 -7.92
CA GLY A 287 -0.38 15.16 -7.51
C GLY A 287 -0.31 13.92 -8.38
N ASP A 288 0.78 13.73 -9.11
CA ASP A 288 1.02 12.63 -10.03
C ASP A 288 2.35 11.91 -9.82
N GLU A 289 3.05 12.26 -8.75
CA GLU A 289 4.14 11.49 -8.18
C GLU A 289 3.81 11.25 -6.71
N VAL A 290 4.18 10.08 -6.21
CA VAL A 290 3.90 9.66 -4.85
C VAL A 290 5.21 9.44 -4.09
N VAL A 291 5.20 9.80 -2.81
CA VAL A 291 6.18 9.32 -1.83
C VAL A 291 5.49 8.37 -0.85
N ILE A 292 6.04 7.17 -0.70
CA ILE A 292 5.57 6.17 0.27
C ILE A 292 6.71 5.85 1.24
N LEU A 293 6.44 5.96 2.54
CA LEU A 293 7.32 5.48 3.60
C LEU A 293 6.74 4.22 4.23
N ALA A 294 7.42 3.09 4.10
CA ALA A 294 6.98 1.77 4.60
C ALA A 294 8.00 1.17 5.57
N HIS A 295 7.53 0.53 6.64
CA HIS A 295 8.36 0.15 7.79
C HIS A 295 8.44 -1.36 7.95
N ASN A 296 9.64 -1.87 8.24
CA ASN A 296 9.85 -3.27 8.64
C ASN A 296 9.54 -3.46 10.12
N VAL A 297 8.26 -3.41 10.50
CA VAL A 297 7.83 -3.50 11.90
C VAL A 297 7.89 -4.95 12.39
N ALA A 298 8.69 -5.20 13.41
CA ALA A 298 8.74 -6.50 14.07
C ALA A 298 7.49 -6.75 14.93
N VAL A 299 7.04 -8.00 14.97
CA VAL A 299 6.05 -8.45 15.95
C VAL A 299 6.77 -8.72 17.27
N GLN A 300 6.31 -8.08 18.33
CA GLN A 300 6.74 -8.38 19.70
C GLN A 300 5.99 -9.62 20.16
N VAL A 301 6.72 -10.73 20.35
CA VAL A 301 6.15 -12.01 20.78
C VAL A 301 6.05 -12.04 22.30
N THR A 302 4.89 -12.43 22.82
CA THR A 302 4.73 -12.56 24.29
C THR A 302 5.52 -13.76 24.82
N GLY A 303 6.05 -13.63 26.04
CA GLY A 303 6.70 -14.74 26.74
C GLY A 303 5.73 -15.77 27.31
N LYS A 304 4.43 -15.48 27.35
CA LYS A 304 3.37 -16.33 27.92
C LYS A 304 2.12 -16.25 27.05
N PRO A 305 2.06 -16.99 25.92
CA PRO A 305 0.94 -16.91 25.00
C PRO A 305 -0.37 -17.30 25.69
N LEU A 306 -1.40 -16.48 25.47
CA LEU A 306 -2.77 -16.73 25.93
C LEU A 306 -3.40 -17.89 25.15
N MET A 307 -3.18 -17.90 23.84
CA MET A 307 -3.70 -18.92 22.95
C MET A 307 -2.91 -20.23 23.07
N THR A 308 -3.62 -21.34 22.98
CA THR A 308 -3.06 -22.69 23.00
C THR A 308 -3.33 -23.36 21.66
N ASP A 309 -2.48 -24.33 21.26
CA ASP A 309 -2.71 -25.06 20.01
C ASP A 309 -4.09 -25.72 20.03
N ARG A 310 -4.92 -25.35 19.05
CA ARG A 310 -6.30 -25.85 18.90
C ARG A 310 -6.32 -27.33 18.51
N GLY A 311 -5.23 -27.85 17.95
CA GLY A 311 -5.12 -29.24 17.48
C GLY A 311 -6.02 -29.58 16.29
N GLY A 312 -6.50 -28.57 15.55
CA GLY A 312 -7.35 -28.76 14.37
C GLY A 312 -6.62 -28.56 13.04
N ASP A 313 -7.23 -29.03 11.94
CA ASP A 313 -6.64 -28.98 10.59
C ASP A 313 -6.41 -27.56 10.05
N LEU A 314 -7.18 -26.59 10.54
CA LEU A 314 -7.07 -25.18 10.14
C LEU A 314 -6.39 -24.36 11.24
N LYS A 315 -5.44 -23.53 10.84
CA LYS A 315 -4.81 -22.52 11.70
C LYS A 315 -5.70 -21.28 11.82
N VAL A 316 -6.10 -20.98 13.05
CA VAL A 316 -7.03 -19.89 13.39
C VAL A 316 -6.26 -18.82 14.14
N HIS A 317 -6.17 -17.62 13.57
CA HIS A 317 -5.56 -16.47 14.23
C HIS A 317 -6.63 -15.46 14.62
N VAL A 318 -6.60 -15.01 15.87
CA VAL A 318 -7.41 -13.88 16.34
C VAL A 318 -6.58 -12.60 16.25
N VAL A 319 -7.18 -11.58 15.66
CA VAL A 319 -6.56 -10.26 15.51
C VAL A 319 -7.41 -9.20 16.17
N LEU A 320 -6.75 -8.27 16.86
CA LEU A 320 -7.38 -7.22 17.62
C LEU A 320 -6.83 -5.85 17.20
N PRO A 321 -7.57 -5.07 16.39
CA PRO A 321 -7.21 -3.68 16.15
C PRO A 321 -7.40 -2.91 17.46
N ALA A 322 -6.36 -2.20 17.88
CA ALA A 322 -6.34 -1.47 19.14
C ALA A 322 -5.92 -0.01 18.96
N TYR A 323 -6.59 0.87 19.68
CA TYR A 323 -6.21 2.26 19.90
C TYR A 323 -6.80 2.68 21.25
N ASN A 324 -5.96 2.91 22.26
CA ASN A 324 -6.37 3.17 23.64
C ASN A 324 -7.19 2.04 24.29
N ALA A 325 -6.67 0.81 24.23
CA ALA A 325 -7.35 -0.40 24.69
C ALA A 325 -6.78 -0.98 26.00
N ALA A 326 -5.88 -0.28 26.70
CA ALA A 326 -5.22 -0.80 27.91
C ALA A 326 -6.22 -1.22 29.01
N LYS A 327 -7.37 -0.55 29.10
CA LYS A 327 -8.40 -0.85 30.12
C LYS A 327 -9.31 -2.02 29.75
N THR A 328 -9.48 -2.29 28.46
CA THR A 328 -10.47 -3.24 27.94
C THR A 328 -9.84 -4.57 27.53
N LEU A 329 -8.56 -4.58 27.15
CA LEU A 329 -7.83 -5.80 26.78
C LEU A 329 -7.87 -6.91 27.83
N PRO A 330 -7.68 -6.64 29.14
CA PRO A 330 -7.78 -7.70 30.16
C PRO A 330 -9.16 -8.35 30.23
N LEU A 331 -10.23 -7.60 29.91
CA LEU A 331 -11.59 -8.14 29.86
C LEU A 331 -11.75 -9.08 28.66
N VAL A 332 -11.21 -8.68 27.50
CA VAL A 332 -11.21 -9.52 26.30
C VAL A 332 -10.39 -10.79 26.52
N ALA A 333 -9.19 -10.66 27.10
CA ALA A 333 -8.29 -11.77 27.42
C ALA A 333 -8.94 -12.82 28.35
N LYS A 334 -9.74 -12.35 29.30
CA LYS A 334 -10.46 -13.22 30.25
C LYS A 334 -11.61 -13.99 29.59
N GLU A 335 -12.28 -13.41 28.60
CA GLU A 335 -13.47 -13.99 27.97
C GLU A 335 -13.16 -14.82 26.72
N ILE A 336 -12.04 -14.54 26.05
CA ILE A 336 -11.66 -15.25 24.83
C ILE A 336 -11.28 -16.71 25.14
N PRO A 337 -11.87 -17.69 24.44
CA PRO A 337 -11.59 -19.09 24.71
C PRO A 337 -10.24 -19.48 24.11
N ALA A 338 -9.22 -19.56 24.97
CA ALA A 338 -7.82 -19.80 24.64
C ALA A 338 -7.55 -21.08 23.83
N ASP A 339 -8.45 -22.06 23.87
CA ASP A 339 -8.34 -23.33 23.16
C ASP A 339 -9.02 -23.31 21.77
N LYS A 340 -9.52 -22.16 21.30
CA LYS A 340 -10.25 -22.02 20.03
C LYS A 340 -9.50 -21.22 18.96
N ALA A 341 -8.32 -20.71 19.25
CA ALA A 341 -7.41 -20.10 18.28
C ALA A 341 -5.96 -20.49 18.58
N ASP A 342 -5.14 -20.56 17.54
CA ASP A 342 -3.73 -20.93 17.61
C ASP A 342 -2.83 -19.74 17.99
N ARG A 343 -3.28 -18.51 17.67
CA ARG A 343 -2.51 -17.28 17.91
C ARG A 343 -3.40 -16.07 18.12
N GLY A 344 -2.97 -15.17 19.00
CA GLY A 344 -3.61 -13.88 19.25
C GLY A 344 -2.64 -12.74 18.95
N LEU A 345 -3.06 -11.80 18.10
CA LEU A 345 -2.25 -10.63 17.72
C LEU A 345 -3.05 -9.34 17.97
N VAL A 346 -2.51 -8.46 18.80
CA VAL A 346 -2.95 -7.08 18.93
C VAL A 346 -2.16 -6.21 17.95
N VAL A 347 -2.86 -5.38 17.18
CA VAL A 347 -2.23 -4.34 16.37
C VAL A 347 -2.54 -2.98 16.99
N ASP A 348 -1.56 -2.36 17.64
CA ASP A 348 -1.67 -1.03 18.23
C ASP A 348 -1.49 0.06 17.16
N ASP A 349 -2.50 0.90 16.97
CA ASP A 349 -2.47 2.03 16.03
C ASP A 349 -1.81 3.28 16.63
N HIS A 350 -0.69 3.07 17.34
CA HIS A 350 0.08 4.11 17.99
C HIS A 350 -0.73 4.88 19.03
N GLY A 351 -1.42 4.16 19.93
CA GLY A 351 -2.15 4.76 21.04
C GLY A 351 -1.21 5.43 22.07
N PRO A 352 -1.66 6.51 22.76
CA PRO A 352 -0.90 7.15 23.85
C PRO A 352 -0.88 6.39 25.19
N ASP A 353 -1.65 5.31 25.37
CA ASP A 353 -1.70 4.55 26.61
C ASP A 353 -0.81 3.29 26.60
N ASP A 354 -0.86 2.51 27.68
CA ASP A 354 -0.04 1.30 27.87
C ASP A 354 -0.59 0.06 27.13
N THR A 355 -1.38 0.24 26.06
CA THR A 355 -2.02 -0.86 25.29
C THR A 355 -1.03 -1.95 24.90
N VAL A 356 0.17 -1.57 24.47
CA VAL A 356 1.22 -2.51 24.05
C VAL A 356 1.67 -3.40 25.20
N GLN A 357 1.99 -2.81 26.36
CA GLN A 357 2.48 -3.57 27.50
C GLN A 357 1.37 -4.47 28.06
N VAL A 358 0.16 -3.94 28.21
CA VAL A 358 -0.99 -4.72 28.68
C VAL A 358 -1.28 -5.89 27.75
N ALA A 359 -1.25 -5.70 26.43
CA ALA A 359 -1.46 -6.80 25.48
C ALA A 359 -0.43 -7.93 25.66
N LEU A 360 0.86 -7.58 25.83
CA LEU A 360 1.92 -8.57 26.06
C LEU A 360 1.73 -9.33 27.38
N ASP A 361 1.36 -8.62 28.46
CA ASP A 361 1.14 -9.17 29.79
C ASP A 361 -0.08 -10.12 29.83
N GLU A 362 -1.12 -9.80 29.06
CA GLU A 362 -2.32 -10.64 28.87
C GLU A 362 -2.10 -11.79 27.87
N GLY A 363 -0.89 -11.92 27.31
CA GLY A 363 -0.51 -13.07 26.47
C GLY A 363 -0.85 -12.93 24.98
N PHE A 364 -1.02 -11.71 24.48
CA PHE A 364 -1.09 -11.44 23.03
C PHE A 364 0.27 -11.05 22.47
N ASP A 365 0.53 -11.43 21.23
CA ASP A 365 1.60 -10.80 20.44
C ASP A 365 1.18 -9.38 20.06
N VAL A 366 2.15 -8.50 19.83
CA VAL A 366 1.88 -7.10 19.49
C VAL A 366 2.66 -6.64 18.28
N LEU A 367 1.96 -6.05 17.31
CA LEU A 367 2.56 -5.22 16.27
C LEU A 367 2.12 -3.77 16.49
N ARG A 368 3.08 -2.85 16.63
CA ARG A 368 2.78 -1.42 16.81
C ARG A 368 3.02 -0.63 15.53
N HIS A 369 2.02 0.11 15.07
CA HIS A 369 2.20 1.02 13.95
C HIS A 369 3.17 2.17 14.27
N PRO A 370 3.94 2.65 13.27
CA PRO A 370 4.85 3.79 13.44
C PRO A 370 4.11 5.11 13.71
N LYS A 371 2.83 5.19 13.34
CA LYS A 371 1.92 6.30 13.62
C LYS A 371 0.47 5.80 13.58
N ASN A 372 -0.47 6.59 14.07
CA ASN A 372 -1.89 6.30 13.87
C ASN A 372 -2.24 6.39 12.38
N ARG A 373 -2.77 5.30 11.83
CA ARG A 373 -3.14 5.16 10.42
C ARG A 373 -4.64 5.10 10.20
N GLY A 374 -5.43 4.96 11.26
CA GLY A 374 -6.87 4.82 11.18
C GLY A 374 -7.33 3.36 11.19
N TYR A 375 -8.62 3.19 11.46
CA TYR A 375 -9.25 1.90 11.70
C TYR A 375 -9.14 0.91 10.53
N GLY A 376 -9.33 1.37 9.29
CA GLY A 376 -9.18 0.54 8.10
C GLY A 376 -7.74 0.11 7.85
N ALA A 377 -6.76 1.01 8.08
CA ALA A 377 -5.35 0.66 7.97
C ALA A 377 -4.91 -0.36 9.01
N ASN A 378 -5.41 -0.26 10.25
CA ASN A 378 -5.16 -1.24 11.30
C ASN A 378 -5.71 -2.62 10.91
N GLN A 379 -6.96 -2.68 10.43
CA GLN A 379 -7.53 -3.92 9.90
C GLN A 379 -6.69 -4.53 8.77
N LYS A 380 -6.19 -3.72 7.84
CA LYS A 380 -5.31 -4.22 6.78
C LYS A 380 -4.06 -4.91 7.34
N THR A 381 -3.41 -4.31 8.32
CA THR A 381 -2.25 -4.90 8.99
C THR A 381 -2.62 -6.17 9.74
N CYS A 382 -3.74 -6.18 10.48
CA CYS A 382 -4.28 -7.36 11.17
C CYS A 382 -4.41 -8.55 10.22
N TYR A 383 -5.19 -8.39 9.14
CA TYR A 383 -5.46 -9.47 8.18
C TYR A 383 -4.21 -9.92 7.44
N SER A 384 -3.38 -8.97 7.01
CA SER A 384 -2.16 -9.27 6.26
C SER A 384 -1.14 -10.01 7.11
N ARG A 385 -0.94 -9.56 8.36
CA ARG A 385 0.00 -10.20 9.29
C ARG A 385 -0.44 -11.61 9.64
N ALA A 386 -1.73 -11.80 9.96
CA ALA A 386 -2.26 -13.12 10.26
C ALA A 386 -2.11 -14.10 9.08
N ALA A 387 -2.43 -13.67 7.85
CA ALA A 387 -2.23 -14.48 6.65
C ALA A 387 -0.76 -14.81 6.40
N LEU A 388 0.14 -13.83 6.50
CA LEU A 388 1.58 -14.02 6.34
C LEU A 388 2.19 -14.93 7.41
N ASP A 389 1.54 -15.02 8.59
CA ASP A 389 1.91 -15.91 9.68
C ASP A 389 1.30 -17.32 9.56
N GLY A 390 0.62 -17.63 8.45
CA GLY A 390 0.14 -18.97 8.16
C GLY A 390 -1.27 -19.28 8.68
N ALA A 391 -2.09 -18.27 8.97
CA ALA A 391 -3.50 -18.50 9.25
C ALA A 391 -4.23 -19.06 8.02
N ASP A 392 -5.16 -19.98 8.25
CA ASP A 392 -6.20 -20.34 7.28
C ASP A 392 -7.48 -19.52 7.51
N VAL A 393 -7.74 -19.17 8.78
CA VAL A 393 -8.88 -18.35 9.20
C VAL A 393 -8.39 -17.21 10.09
N VAL A 394 -8.82 -15.99 9.78
CA VAL A 394 -8.55 -14.81 10.60
C VAL A 394 -9.85 -14.32 11.22
N VAL A 395 -9.87 -14.19 12.54
CA VAL A 395 -11.03 -13.68 13.29
C VAL A 395 -10.68 -12.32 13.89
N MET A 396 -11.40 -11.28 13.49
CA MET A 396 -11.28 -9.95 14.06
C MET A 396 -12.21 -9.79 15.26
N VAL A 397 -11.63 -9.56 16.43
CA VAL A 397 -12.34 -9.18 17.66
C VAL A 397 -11.83 -7.81 18.08
N HIS A 398 -12.72 -6.86 18.38
CA HIS A 398 -12.26 -5.54 18.82
C HIS A 398 -11.63 -5.60 20.22
N ALA A 399 -10.55 -4.85 20.42
CA ALA A 399 -9.87 -4.75 21.72
C ALA A 399 -10.68 -3.99 22.79
N ASP A 400 -11.82 -3.40 22.44
CA ASP A 400 -12.64 -2.55 23.30
C ASP A 400 -13.80 -3.27 24.03
N ASN A 401 -13.85 -4.60 23.91
CA ASN A 401 -14.86 -5.47 24.53
C ASN A 401 -16.32 -5.17 24.10
N GLN A 402 -16.54 -4.55 22.93
CA GLN A 402 -17.89 -4.40 22.36
C GLN A 402 -18.48 -5.71 21.82
N TYR A 403 -17.62 -6.66 21.45
CA TYR A 403 -18.00 -7.95 20.90
C TYR A 403 -17.66 -9.05 21.88
N ASP A 404 -18.53 -10.07 21.94
CA ASP A 404 -18.37 -11.20 22.84
C ASP A 404 -17.32 -12.19 22.30
N PRO A 405 -16.11 -12.24 22.88
CA PRO A 405 -15.04 -13.10 22.38
C PRO A 405 -15.36 -14.59 22.61
N SER A 406 -16.32 -14.92 23.48
CA SER A 406 -16.72 -16.31 23.73
C SER A 406 -17.30 -16.99 22.49
N LEU A 407 -17.80 -16.22 21.52
CA LEU A 407 -18.38 -16.71 20.26
C LEU A 407 -17.34 -17.03 19.19
N LEU A 408 -16.05 -17.07 19.56
CA LEU A 408 -14.94 -17.31 18.63
C LEU A 408 -15.11 -18.62 17.85
N ALA A 409 -15.54 -19.71 18.52
CA ALA A 409 -15.73 -21.00 17.87
C ALA A 409 -16.85 -20.94 16.82
N GLU A 410 -17.97 -20.29 17.15
CA GLU A 410 -19.14 -20.10 16.31
C GLU A 410 -18.83 -19.23 15.08
N MET A 411 -17.93 -18.24 15.22
CA MET A 411 -17.45 -17.44 14.11
C MET A 411 -16.58 -18.24 13.12
N VAL A 412 -15.80 -19.19 13.62
CA VAL A 412 -14.88 -20.02 12.80
C VAL A 412 -15.62 -21.17 12.12
N GLN A 413 -16.60 -21.78 12.81
CA GLN A 413 -17.23 -23.03 12.40
C GLN A 413 -17.80 -23.00 10.96
N PRO A 414 -18.53 -21.97 10.49
CA PRO A 414 -19.03 -21.95 9.11
C PRO A 414 -17.94 -21.96 8.04
N ILE A 415 -16.78 -21.38 8.33
CA ILE A 415 -15.62 -21.38 7.43
C ILE A 415 -14.95 -22.76 7.46
N ALA A 416 -14.75 -23.32 8.65
CA ALA A 416 -14.16 -24.65 8.82
C ALA A 416 -14.98 -25.75 8.14
N GLU A 417 -16.30 -25.63 8.14
CA GLU A 417 -17.21 -26.55 7.45
C GLU A 417 -17.37 -26.25 5.94
N GLY A 418 -16.64 -25.27 5.41
CA GLY A 418 -16.70 -24.88 4.01
C GLY A 418 -18.02 -24.27 3.58
N ARG A 419 -18.85 -23.80 4.52
CA ARG A 419 -20.16 -23.16 4.25
C ARG A 419 -20.05 -21.65 4.01
N ALA A 420 -18.99 -21.01 4.51
CA ALA A 420 -18.77 -19.58 4.41
C ALA A 420 -17.33 -19.26 3.98
N ASP A 421 -17.17 -18.13 3.30
CA ASP A 421 -15.87 -17.49 3.05
C ASP A 421 -15.64 -16.33 4.03
N CYS A 422 -16.73 -15.73 4.52
CA CYS A 422 -16.76 -14.70 5.55
C CYS A 422 -17.93 -14.96 6.52
N VAL A 423 -17.70 -14.77 7.81
CA VAL A 423 -18.75 -14.78 8.84
C VAL A 423 -18.81 -13.41 9.50
N ILE A 424 -20.01 -12.88 9.67
CA ILE A 424 -20.23 -11.61 10.36
C ILE A 424 -21.13 -11.82 11.57
N GLY A 425 -20.75 -11.23 12.70
CA GLY A 425 -21.59 -11.21 13.89
C GLY A 425 -22.58 -10.06 13.83
N SER A 426 -23.87 -10.33 13.81
CA SER A 426 -24.93 -9.32 13.74
C SER A 426 -25.63 -9.11 15.08
N ARG A 427 -25.66 -7.85 15.50
CA ARG A 427 -26.43 -7.32 16.63
C ARG A 427 -27.91 -7.12 16.28
N MET A 428 -28.22 -7.11 14.98
CA MET A 428 -29.56 -6.83 14.44
C MET A 428 -30.33 -8.10 14.10
N LEU A 429 -29.69 -9.28 14.07
CA LEU A 429 -30.31 -10.54 13.65
C LEU A 429 -31.44 -10.97 14.59
N ASP A 430 -31.23 -10.80 15.90
CA ASP A 430 -32.22 -11.10 16.95
C ASP A 430 -33.04 -9.86 17.38
N ASP A 431 -32.88 -8.71 16.70
CA ASP A 431 -33.50 -7.42 17.06
C ASP A 431 -33.28 -6.94 18.52
N ARG A 432 -32.24 -7.44 19.20
CA ARG A 432 -31.86 -7.08 20.59
C ARG A 432 -30.88 -5.90 20.71
N ALA A 433 -30.64 -5.18 19.61
CA ALA A 433 -29.68 -4.07 19.58
C ALA A 433 -30.02 -2.92 20.55
N ILE A 434 -31.29 -2.51 20.63
CA ILE A 434 -31.72 -1.41 21.51
C ILE A 434 -31.66 -1.84 22.98
N SER A 435 -32.08 -3.06 23.31
CA SER A 435 -32.03 -3.57 24.68
C SER A 435 -30.60 -3.78 25.18
N GLY A 436 -29.63 -4.04 24.29
CA GLY A 436 -28.19 -4.05 24.60
C GLY A 436 -27.52 -2.67 24.62
N GLY A 437 -28.29 -1.58 24.60
CA GLY A 437 -27.78 -0.22 24.84
C GLY A 437 -27.46 0.61 23.59
N MET A 438 -27.77 0.13 22.38
CA MET A 438 -27.56 0.94 21.16
C MET A 438 -28.46 2.19 21.16
N PRO A 439 -27.92 3.41 20.97
CA PRO A 439 -28.73 4.61 20.84
C PRO A 439 -29.73 4.51 19.69
N ARG A 440 -31.01 4.89 19.91
CA ARG A 440 -32.09 4.76 18.91
C ARG A 440 -31.76 5.45 17.58
N TRP A 441 -31.10 6.60 17.61
CA TRP A 441 -30.71 7.32 16.38
C TRP A 441 -29.65 6.56 15.57
N LYS A 442 -28.72 5.84 16.24
CA LYS A 442 -27.76 4.94 15.58
C LYS A 442 -28.48 3.74 14.99
N TRP A 443 -29.40 3.15 15.75
CA TRP A 443 -30.20 2.02 15.27
C TRP A 443 -30.98 2.37 13.99
N VAL A 444 -31.67 3.53 13.98
CA VAL A 444 -32.38 4.02 12.76
C VAL A 444 -31.40 4.25 11.61
N GLY A 445 -30.27 4.91 11.86
CA GLY A 445 -29.24 5.15 10.86
C GLY A 445 -28.70 3.85 10.26
N ASN A 446 -28.38 2.87 11.11
CA ASN A 446 -27.89 1.56 10.68
C ASN A 446 -28.93 0.80 9.86
N LYS A 447 -30.19 0.70 10.31
CA LYS A 447 -31.25 0.02 9.53
C LYS A 447 -31.48 0.71 8.17
N PHE A 448 -31.44 2.04 8.12
CA PHE A 448 -31.57 2.79 6.86
C PHE A 448 -30.40 2.52 5.90
N LEU A 449 -29.17 2.61 6.39
CA LEU A 449 -27.97 2.34 5.58
C LEU A 449 -27.95 0.88 5.12
N THR A 450 -28.26 -0.07 6.01
CA THR A 450 -28.38 -1.50 5.68
C THR A 450 -29.42 -1.75 4.60
N TRP A 451 -30.57 -1.06 4.62
CA TRP A 451 -31.53 -1.13 3.52
C TRP A 451 -30.96 -0.63 2.19
N CYS A 452 -30.24 0.50 2.19
CA CYS A 452 -29.55 1.00 1.00
C CYS A 452 -28.47 0.03 0.50
N GLU A 453 -27.68 -0.53 1.41
CA GLU A 453 -26.60 -1.50 1.14
C GLU A 453 -27.17 -2.78 0.54
N ASN A 454 -28.19 -3.38 1.14
CA ASN A 454 -28.90 -4.55 0.60
C ASN A 454 -29.44 -4.29 -0.80
N THR A 455 -30.04 -3.12 -1.03
CA THR A 455 -30.55 -2.72 -2.35
C THR A 455 -29.43 -2.60 -3.38
N ALA A 456 -28.28 -2.03 -3.01
CA ALA A 456 -27.15 -1.84 -3.91
C ALA A 456 -26.40 -3.16 -4.18
N PHE A 457 -26.10 -3.93 -3.14
CA PHE A 457 -25.36 -5.18 -3.22
C PHE A 457 -26.22 -6.37 -3.65
N ARG A 458 -27.55 -6.22 -3.69
CA ARG A 458 -28.51 -7.29 -4.00
C ARG A 458 -28.37 -8.45 -3.02
N ARG A 459 -28.35 -8.10 -1.75
CA ARG A 459 -28.22 -8.99 -0.58
C ARG A 459 -29.31 -8.68 0.42
N ASP A 460 -29.39 -9.49 1.45
CA ASP A 460 -30.41 -9.48 2.49
C ASP A 460 -29.82 -9.61 3.90
N TYR A 461 -28.62 -9.04 4.12
CA TYR A 461 -27.98 -9.07 5.43
C TYR A 461 -28.72 -8.21 6.45
N SER A 462 -28.64 -8.62 7.71
CA SER A 462 -29.27 -7.93 8.84
C SER A 462 -28.52 -6.68 9.29
N GLU A 463 -27.19 -6.60 9.10
CA GLU A 463 -26.39 -5.37 9.18
C GLU A 463 -25.05 -5.43 8.42
N TYR A 464 -24.51 -4.25 8.06
CA TYR A 464 -23.16 -4.08 7.46
C TYR A 464 -22.17 -3.34 8.37
N HIS A 465 -22.60 -2.92 9.57
CA HIS A 465 -21.84 -2.00 10.43
C HIS A 465 -21.23 -2.70 11.66
N THR A 466 -21.10 -4.02 11.59
CA THR A 466 -20.47 -4.85 12.62
C THR A 466 -19.00 -5.07 12.35
N GLY A 467 -18.18 -5.00 13.39
CA GLY A 467 -16.75 -5.28 13.38
C GLY A 467 -16.39 -6.68 13.87
N TYR A 468 -17.33 -7.52 14.29
CA TYR A 468 -17.00 -8.92 14.59
C TYR A 468 -17.05 -9.73 13.29
N ARG A 469 -15.89 -10.12 12.76
CA ARG A 469 -15.80 -10.80 11.47
C ARG A 469 -14.79 -11.93 11.50
N ALA A 470 -15.05 -12.99 10.75
CA ALA A 470 -14.08 -14.02 10.43
C ALA A 470 -13.96 -14.16 8.92
N PHE A 471 -12.75 -14.37 8.42
CA PHE A 471 -12.46 -14.55 7.00
C PHE A 471 -11.61 -15.79 6.80
N SER A 472 -11.88 -16.56 5.75
CA SER A 472 -10.84 -17.46 5.23
C SER A 472 -9.75 -16.63 4.55
N VAL A 473 -8.49 -17.04 4.70
CA VAL A 473 -7.37 -16.38 4.01
C VAL A 473 -7.50 -16.53 2.49
N ASP A 474 -8.11 -17.62 2.01
CA ASP A 474 -8.52 -17.78 0.60
C ASP A 474 -9.48 -16.68 0.12
N CYS A 475 -10.40 -16.22 0.97
CA CYS A 475 -11.28 -15.11 0.65
C CYS A 475 -10.49 -13.80 0.56
N LEU A 476 -9.64 -13.52 1.55
CA LEU A 476 -8.78 -12.34 1.58
C LEU A 476 -7.87 -12.26 0.34
N ASN A 477 -7.32 -13.39 -0.12
CA ASN A 477 -6.49 -13.49 -1.32
C ASN A 477 -7.26 -13.28 -2.65
N LYS A 478 -8.60 -13.23 -2.62
CA LYS A 478 -9.44 -12.98 -3.81
C LYS A 478 -9.92 -11.53 -3.92
N ILE A 479 -9.73 -10.72 -2.88
CA ILE A 479 -10.22 -9.34 -2.82
C ILE A 479 -9.07 -8.35 -2.60
N ALA A 480 -9.14 -7.17 -3.21
CA ALA A 480 -8.10 -6.16 -3.11
C ALA A 480 -8.24 -5.27 -1.85
N PHE A 481 -8.44 -5.87 -0.67
CA PHE A 481 -8.73 -5.11 0.56
C PHE A 481 -7.59 -4.17 0.98
N LEU A 482 -6.36 -4.46 0.57
CA LEU A 482 -5.20 -3.58 0.79
C LEU A 482 -5.34 -2.23 0.08
N ARG A 483 -6.16 -2.14 -0.97
CA ARG A 483 -6.47 -0.90 -1.71
C ARG A 483 -7.58 -0.05 -1.09
N ASN A 484 -8.24 -0.53 -0.04
CA ASN A 484 -9.37 0.15 0.58
C ASN A 484 -8.95 1.47 1.26
N ASP A 485 -9.89 2.27 1.71
CA ASP A 485 -9.66 3.46 2.54
C ASP A 485 -9.07 3.04 3.91
N ASP A 486 -8.26 3.91 4.50
CA ASP A 486 -7.62 3.67 5.79
C ASP A 486 -8.56 3.99 6.99
N GLU A 487 -9.73 4.59 6.74
CA GLU A 487 -10.71 4.97 7.75
C GLU A 487 -11.89 3.97 7.85
N PHE A 488 -12.89 4.30 8.67
CA PHE A 488 -14.10 3.47 8.91
C PHE A 488 -14.86 3.00 7.67
N VAL A 489 -14.76 3.69 6.53
CA VAL A 489 -15.46 3.26 5.29
C VAL A 489 -14.87 1.98 4.69
N PHE A 490 -13.67 1.57 5.12
CA PHE A 490 -13.03 0.29 4.79
C PHE A 490 -14.01 -0.89 4.80
N ASP A 491 -14.82 -0.97 5.85
CA ASP A 491 -15.80 -2.04 6.05
C ASP A 491 -16.80 -2.16 4.89
N GLN A 492 -17.23 -1.02 4.35
CA GLN A 492 -18.18 -1.00 3.22
C GLN A 492 -17.52 -1.33 1.89
N GLU A 493 -16.24 -1.01 1.75
CA GLU A 493 -15.46 -1.42 0.59
C GLU A 493 -15.18 -2.93 0.61
N ILE A 494 -14.95 -3.51 1.80
CA ILE A 494 -14.90 -4.97 1.99
C ILE A 494 -16.21 -5.61 1.52
N PHE A 495 -17.38 -5.15 1.96
CA PHE A 495 -18.64 -5.76 1.52
C PHE A 495 -18.90 -5.61 0.02
N ALA A 496 -18.49 -4.49 -0.57
CA ALA A 496 -18.52 -4.31 -2.02
C ALA A 496 -17.65 -5.37 -2.73
N GLN A 497 -16.46 -5.67 -2.20
CA GLN A 497 -15.54 -6.69 -2.73
C GLN A 497 -16.07 -8.13 -2.52
N LEU A 498 -16.57 -8.46 -1.34
CA LEU A 498 -17.18 -9.76 -1.04
C LEU A 498 -18.36 -10.02 -1.98
N THR A 499 -19.19 -9.00 -2.22
CA THR A 499 -20.30 -9.08 -3.16
C THR A 499 -19.81 -9.28 -4.59
N ALA A 500 -18.85 -8.46 -5.06
CA ALA A 500 -18.34 -8.54 -6.43
C ALA A 500 -17.57 -9.84 -6.74
N SER A 501 -16.93 -10.43 -5.73
CA SER A 501 -16.22 -11.70 -5.83
C SER A 501 -17.14 -12.92 -5.72
N GLY A 502 -18.40 -12.74 -5.31
CA GLY A 502 -19.34 -13.83 -5.09
C GLY A 502 -19.09 -14.61 -3.79
N ALA A 503 -18.37 -14.03 -2.83
CA ALA A 503 -18.08 -14.66 -1.54
C ALA A 503 -19.37 -15.04 -0.79
N ARG A 504 -19.33 -16.18 -0.11
CA ARG A 504 -20.40 -16.68 0.75
C ARG A 504 -20.25 -16.05 2.13
N VAL A 505 -21.21 -15.21 2.50
CA VAL A 505 -21.23 -14.56 3.81
C VAL A 505 -22.33 -15.18 4.65
N VAL A 506 -22.00 -15.56 5.89
CA VAL A 506 -22.96 -16.09 6.88
C VAL A 506 -23.05 -15.13 8.06
N GLU A 507 -24.27 -14.91 8.57
CA GLU A 507 -24.51 -14.10 9.75
C GLU A 507 -24.70 -15.00 10.98
N ILE A 508 -24.13 -14.61 12.11
CA ILE A 508 -24.45 -15.18 13.42
C ILE A 508 -25.00 -14.09 14.34
N ALA A 509 -25.96 -14.42 15.19
CA ALA A 509 -26.47 -13.46 16.17
C ALA A 509 -25.43 -13.22 17.27
N ILE A 510 -25.16 -11.96 17.59
CA ILE A 510 -24.25 -11.58 18.67
C ILE A 510 -24.93 -10.59 19.64
N PRO A 511 -24.58 -10.60 20.93
CA PRO A 511 -25.10 -9.63 21.88
C PRO A 511 -24.58 -8.22 21.57
N THR A 512 -25.33 -7.20 22.00
CA THR A 512 -24.90 -5.80 21.89
C THR A 512 -24.39 -5.32 23.24
N ARG A 513 -23.15 -4.81 23.29
CA ARG A 513 -22.51 -4.27 24.49
C ARG A 513 -22.11 -2.80 24.25
N TYR A 514 -22.93 -1.84 24.68
CA TYR A 514 -22.56 -0.41 24.71
C TYR A 514 -22.34 0.06 26.14
N PHE A 515 -21.14 0.52 26.45
CA PHE A 515 -20.77 1.09 27.76
C PHE A 515 -19.81 2.30 27.60
N LEU A 516 -19.60 3.07 28.68
CA LEU A 516 -18.89 4.36 28.64
C LEU A 516 -17.43 4.24 28.19
N GLU A 517 -16.78 3.13 28.54
CA GLU A 517 -15.39 2.83 28.24
C GLU A 517 -15.20 2.23 26.84
N ALA A 518 -16.28 1.86 26.15
CA ALA A 518 -16.23 1.36 24.78
C ALA A 518 -16.09 2.53 23.78
N SER A 519 -15.33 2.31 22.71
CA SER A 519 -15.13 3.33 21.67
C SER A 519 -16.45 3.69 20.98
N SER A 520 -16.97 4.90 21.26
CA SER A 520 -18.21 5.38 20.66
C SER A 520 -17.98 6.54 19.68
N VAL A 521 -18.51 6.38 18.47
CA VAL A 521 -18.40 7.40 17.42
C VAL A 521 -19.43 8.52 17.65
N SER A 522 -18.99 9.77 17.51
CA SER A 522 -19.84 10.98 17.62
C SER A 522 -20.87 11.10 16.49
N PHE A 523 -21.97 11.84 16.70
CA PHE A 523 -23.00 12.07 15.67
C PHE A 523 -22.42 12.64 14.36
N ARG A 524 -21.55 13.66 14.44
CA ARG A 524 -20.92 14.27 13.25
C ARG A 524 -20.08 13.26 12.47
N THR A 525 -19.34 12.41 13.19
CA THR A 525 -18.55 11.35 12.58
C THR A 525 -19.44 10.28 11.94
N SER A 526 -20.55 9.90 12.59
CA SER A 526 -21.55 8.98 12.02
C SER A 526 -22.21 9.52 10.75
N VAL A 527 -22.51 10.82 10.66
CA VAL A 527 -23.05 11.44 9.44
C VAL A 527 -22.01 11.42 8.30
N LYS A 528 -20.76 11.77 8.58
CA LYS A 528 -19.68 11.68 7.59
C LYS A 528 -19.50 10.24 7.09
N TYR A 529 -19.56 9.26 8.00
CA TYR A 529 -19.52 7.84 7.68
C TYR A 529 -20.68 7.46 6.75
N GLY A 530 -21.92 7.78 7.10
CA GLY A 530 -23.09 7.48 6.26
C GLY A 530 -22.99 8.07 4.85
N LEU A 531 -22.50 9.31 4.69
CA LEU A 531 -22.29 9.91 3.37
C LEU A 531 -21.18 9.21 2.57
N LYS A 532 -20.10 8.77 3.24
CA LYS A 532 -19.05 7.95 2.61
C LYS A 532 -19.59 6.57 2.17
N THR A 533 -20.42 5.93 3.00
CA THR A 533 -21.12 4.68 2.66
C THR A 533 -21.95 4.84 1.39
N LEU A 534 -22.82 5.86 1.33
CA LEU A 534 -23.64 6.11 0.12
C LEU A 534 -22.78 6.34 -1.13
N ARG A 535 -21.62 6.98 -0.99
CA ARG A 535 -20.65 7.13 -2.09
C ARG A 535 -20.08 5.79 -2.54
N VAL A 536 -19.75 4.89 -1.61
CA VAL A 536 -19.31 3.51 -1.93
C VAL A 536 -20.41 2.79 -2.72
N LEU A 537 -21.67 2.85 -2.28
CA LEU A 537 -22.78 2.20 -2.98
C LEU A 537 -22.96 2.75 -4.41
N TYR A 538 -22.90 4.07 -4.56
CA TYR A 538 -22.95 4.70 -5.88
C TYR A 538 -21.80 4.21 -6.78
N ARG A 539 -20.56 4.20 -6.28
CA ARG A 539 -19.40 3.73 -7.05
C ARG A 539 -19.52 2.25 -7.40
N PHE A 540 -19.96 1.42 -6.46
CA PHE A 540 -20.20 0.00 -6.69
C PHE A 540 -21.20 -0.20 -7.82
N ARG A 541 -22.39 0.42 -7.76
CA ARG A 541 -23.41 0.26 -8.80
C ARG A 541 -22.98 0.77 -10.16
N ARG A 542 -22.15 1.81 -10.21
CA ARG A 542 -21.59 2.37 -11.44
C ARG A 542 -20.52 1.45 -12.04
N ASP A 543 -19.64 0.90 -11.20
CA ASP A 543 -18.38 0.30 -11.65
C ASP A 543 -18.40 -1.25 -11.59
N GLU A 544 -19.39 -1.89 -10.96
CA GLU A 544 -19.44 -3.36 -10.74
C GLU A 544 -19.33 -4.20 -12.02
N ARG A 545 -19.92 -3.73 -13.14
CA ARG A 545 -19.94 -4.48 -14.41
C ARG A 545 -18.60 -4.45 -15.15
N LYS A 546 -17.91 -3.32 -15.12
CA LYS A 546 -16.64 -3.11 -15.83
C LYS A 546 -15.41 -3.27 -14.93
N ARG A 547 -15.63 -3.34 -13.60
CA ARG A 547 -14.59 -3.29 -12.56
C ARG A 547 -13.67 -2.08 -12.72
N ASP A 548 -14.24 -0.94 -13.14
CA ASP A 548 -13.48 0.29 -13.34
C ASP A 548 -12.92 0.86 -12.03
N TRP A 549 -13.57 0.56 -10.90
CA TRP A 549 -13.09 0.92 -9.58
C TRP A 549 -11.97 -0.02 -9.13
N ALA A 550 -10.77 0.54 -8.91
CA ALA A 550 -9.57 -0.22 -8.52
C ALA A 550 -9.75 -1.21 -7.36
N VAL A 551 -10.63 -0.92 -6.38
CA VAL A 551 -10.87 -1.82 -5.25
C VAL A 551 -11.72 -3.04 -5.62
N LEU A 552 -12.48 -3.00 -6.72
CA LEU A 552 -13.29 -4.14 -7.21
C LEU A 552 -12.53 -5.04 -8.19
N ARG A 553 -11.30 -4.64 -8.55
CA ARG A 553 -10.43 -5.44 -9.41
C ARG A 553 -9.70 -6.51 -8.59
N PRO A 554 -9.21 -7.58 -9.22
CA PRO A 554 -8.37 -8.56 -8.54
C PRO A 554 -7.17 -7.90 -7.83
N PRO A 555 -6.72 -8.49 -6.71
CA PRO A 555 -5.52 -8.04 -6.03
C PRO A 555 -4.29 -8.23 -6.92
N ALA A 556 -3.28 -7.37 -6.72
CA ALA A 556 -2.00 -7.45 -7.41
C ALA A 556 -1.03 -8.41 -6.73
N ALA A 557 -1.20 -8.65 -5.42
CA ALA A 557 -0.39 -9.57 -4.63
C ALA A 557 -1.27 -10.52 -3.79
N LYS A 558 -0.70 -11.65 -3.41
CA LYS A 558 -1.30 -12.63 -2.48
C LYS A 558 -0.50 -12.69 -1.18
N LEU A 559 -1.15 -12.96 -0.06
CA LEU A 559 -0.58 -12.99 1.30
C LEU A 559 0.04 -14.35 1.70
N ARG A 560 0.39 -15.20 0.71
CA ARG A 560 0.72 -16.66 0.73
C ARG A 560 -0.49 -17.60 0.67
N ALA A 561 -0.41 -18.81 0.09
CA ALA A 561 0.75 -19.55 -0.45
C ALA A 561 0.48 -20.22 -1.82
N GLU A 562 1.48 -20.24 -2.72
CA GLU A 562 1.84 -21.51 -3.35
C GLU A 562 2.35 -22.39 -2.21
N ARG A 563 1.69 -23.53 -1.97
CA ARG A 563 2.29 -24.57 -1.13
C ARG A 563 3.65 -24.87 -1.72
N LEU A 564 4.70 -24.66 -0.92
CA LEU A 564 5.96 -25.34 -1.10
C LEU A 564 5.61 -26.80 -1.38
N SER A 565 5.95 -27.24 -2.58
CA SER A 565 6.16 -28.65 -2.84
C SER A 565 7.08 -29.12 -1.71
N ASP A 566 6.57 -30.11 -0.99
CA ASP A 566 7.36 -30.94 -0.10
C ASP A 566 8.74 -31.20 -0.74
N PRO A 567 9.85 -30.86 -0.06
CA PRO A 567 11.20 -31.16 -0.54
C PRO A 567 11.40 -32.66 -0.86
N ALA A 568 10.49 -33.53 -0.42
CA ALA A 568 10.47 -34.97 -0.70
C ALA A 568 10.02 -35.38 -2.12
N SER A 569 9.66 -34.44 -3.01
CA SER A 569 9.12 -34.75 -4.35
C SER A 569 10.05 -34.45 -5.54
N ARG A 570 11.34 -34.21 -5.28
CA ARG A 570 12.38 -34.21 -6.33
C ARG A 570 13.39 -35.32 -6.05
N SER A 571 12.96 -36.57 -6.29
CA SER A 571 13.84 -37.72 -6.51
C SER A 571 13.65 -38.23 -7.92
#